data_AF-A0A521I6W9-F1
#
_entry.id   AF-A0A521I6W9-F1
#
_cell.length_a   1.000
_cell.length_b   1.000
_cell.length_c   1.000
_cell.angle_alpha   90.00
_cell.angle_beta   90.00
_cell.angle_gamma   90.00
#
_symmetry.space_group_name_H-M   'P 1'
#
loop_
_entity.id
_entity.type
_entity.pdbx_description
1 polymer ?
#
loop_
_entity_poly.entity_id
_entity_poly.type
_entity_poly.pdbx_seq_one_letter_code
_entity_poly.pdbx_strand_id
1 'polypeptide(L)'
;MSVSVPQPPAAPAPAPKSPKTRVVNRRGRFFVFGGIAVLLGIFAGTIAFALTYPITKAPVVPLERGVDLAVVLAPILATALAVERFIEMVWNLIESYIRSFVAFLAGRSEWLRWANDELRAARERLEALAQEGDPTLRVGDMLPTSQDALSQLIERAANDVAFAETRLASLTATQQYRDAKRVLSILSSLLLGIILATVLSLQMFALLGINVPLRIDILITGIAIGTGATPVHSLVGILQQGKDTLEGVQKSLRIRNNEKVQELANQG
;
A
#
# COMPACT_ATOMS: atom_id res chain seq x y z
N MET A 1 -44.02 36.12 33.67
CA MET A 1 -42.90 36.97 33.20
C MET A 1 -42.03 36.13 32.28
N SER A 2 -42.26 36.23 30.97
CA SER A 2 -41.56 35.44 29.96
C SER A 2 -40.29 36.19 29.56
N VAL A 3 -39.14 35.65 29.91
CA VAL A 3 -37.82 36.20 29.56
C VAL A 3 -37.58 35.91 28.08
N SER A 4 -37.50 36.96 27.26
CA SER A 4 -37.09 36.86 25.86
C SER A 4 -35.58 36.65 25.79
N VAL A 5 -35.16 35.47 25.34
CA VAL A 5 -33.75 35.18 25.05
C VAL A 5 -33.39 35.86 23.72
N PRO A 6 -32.32 36.69 23.67
CA PRO A 6 -31.90 37.33 22.44
C PRO A 6 -31.42 36.29 21.42
N GLN A 7 -31.92 36.39 20.19
CA GLN A 7 -31.52 35.52 19.09
C GLN A 7 -30.08 35.87 18.66
N PRO A 8 -29.17 34.89 18.54
CA PRO A 8 -27.79 35.15 18.14
C PRO A 8 -27.71 35.69 16.71
N PRO A 9 -26.74 36.58 16.42
CA PRO A 9 -26.59 37.20 15.12
C PRO A 9 -26.38 36.14 14.03
N ALA A 10 -27.07 36.33 12.89
CA ALA A 10 -26.94 35.46 11.74
C ALA A 10 -25.48 35.36 11.28
N ALA A 11 -24.99 34.14 11.08
CA ALA A 11 -23.63 33.89 10.64
C ALA A 11 -23.34 34.62 9.31
N PRO A 12 -22.16 35.27 9.17
CA PRO A 12 -21.81 35.98 7.95
C PRO A 12 -21.76 35.01 6.75
N ALA A 13 -22.28 35.45 5.61
CA ALA A 13 -22.30 34.67 4.39
C ALA A 13 -20.86 34.29 3.96
N PRO A 14 -20.62 33.06 3.48
CA PRO A 14 -19.29 32.61 3.09
C PRO A 14 -18.75 33.47 1.93
N ALA A 15 -17.51 33.94 2.09
CA ALA A 15 -16.85 34.79 1.11
C ALA A 15 -16.76 34.11 -0.28
N PRO A 16 -16.94 34.87 -1.39
CA PRO A 16 -16.87 34.33 -2.74
C PRO A 16 -15.47 33.78 -3.02
N LYS A 17 -15.39 32.50 -3.41
CA LYS A 17 -14.12 31.82 -3.71
C LYS A 17 -13.38 32.54 -4.85
N SER A 18 -12.15 32.96 -4.60
CA SER A 18 -11.36 33.73 -5.57
C SER A 18 -11.07 32.92 -6.86
N PRO A 19 -11.00 33.55 -8.04
CA PRO A 19 -10.81 32.87 -9.32
C PRO A 19 -9.54 32.01 -9.39
N LYS A 20 -8.49 32.33 -8.62
CA LYS A 20 -7.27 31.52 -8.49
C LYS A 20 -7.54 30.11 -7.94
N THR A 21 -8.49 29.96 -7.01
CA THR A 21 -8.85 28.65 -6.44
C THR A 21 -9.57 27.74 -7.46
N ARG A 22 -10.22 28.32 -8.48
CA ARG A 22 -10.91 27.56 -9.54
C ARG A 22 -9.93 26.86 -10.50
N VAL A 23 -8.80 27.51 -10.81
CA VAL A 23 -7.80 26.98 -11.76
C VAL A 23 -7.00 25.84 -11.13
N VAL A 24 -6.63 25.95 -9.85
CA VAL A 24 -5.91 24.90 -9.11
C VAL A 24 -6.75 23.61 -9.02
N ASN A 25 -8.06 23.74 -8.76
CA ASN A 25 -8.98 22.59 -8.72
C ASN A 25 -9.13 21.88 -10.08
N ARG A 26 -8.97 22.59 -11.21
CA ARG A 26 -9.09 21.96 -12.53
C ARG A 26 -7.86 21.12 -12.87
N ARG A 27 -6.65 21.62 -12.58
CA ARG A 27 -5.39 20.88 -12.80
C ARG A 27 -5.30 19.63 -11.92
N GLY A 28 -5.69 19.73 -10.65
CA GLY A 28 -5.71 18.58 -9.74
C GLY A 28 -6.57 17.41 -10.24
N ARG A 29 -7.75 17.71 -10.82
CA ARG A 29 -8.64 16.66 -11.37
C ARG A 29 -8.03 15.93 -12.56
N PHE A 30 -7.33 16.63 -13.47
CA PHE A 30 -6.67 15.98 -14.60
C PHE A 30 -5.59 14.99 -14.17
N PHE A 31 -4.79 15.32 -13.15
CA PHE A 31 -3.80 14.38 -12.62
C PHE A 31 -4.45 13.14 -12.00
N VAL A 32 -5.55 13.30 -11.27
CA VAL A 32 -6.29 12.17 -10.69
C VAL A 32 -6.87 11.27 -11.78
N PHE A 33 -7.58 11.83 -12.77
CA PHE A 33 -8.14 11.04 -13.87
C PHE A 33 -7.06 10.39 -14.73
N GLY A 34 -5.95 11.09 -15.00
CA GLY A 34 -4.80 10.53 -15.71
C GLY A 34 -4.18 9.35 -14.97
N GLY A 35 -3.98 9.47 -13.66
CA GLY A 35 -3.47 8.37 -12.83
C GLY A 35 -4.38 7.14 -12.83
N ILE A 36 -5.70 7.35 -12.70
CA ILE A 36 -6.69 6.26 -12.77
C ILE A 36 -6.65 5.58 -14.14
N ALA A 37 -6.59 6.34 -15.24
CA ALA A 37 -6.53 5.79 -16.59
C ALA A 37 -5.27 4.94 -16.80
N VAL A 38 -4.10 5.39 -16.31
CA VAL A 38 -2.85 4.61 -16.37
C VAL A 38 -2.97 3.31 -15.58
N LEU A 39 -3.52 3.36 -14.36
CA LEU A 39 -3.73 2.16 -13.54
C LEU A 39 -4.66 1.14 -14.22
N LEU A 40 -5.78 1.61 -14.80
CA LEU A 40 -6.68 0.75 -15.55
C LEU A 40 -6.02 0.17 -16.80
N GLY A 41 -5.16 0.94 -17.48
CA GLY A 41 -4.36 0.46 -18.60
C GLY A 41 -3.40 -0.65 -18.21
N ILE A 42 -2.67 -0.51 -17.10
CA ILE A 42 -1.79 -1.54 -16.55
C ILE A 42 -2.59 -2.80 -16.18
N PHE A 43 -3.77 -2.61 -15.58
CA PHE A 43 -4.66 -3.71 -15.21
C PHE A 43 -5.19 -4.48 -16.42
N ALA A 44 -5.72 -3.77 -17.41
CA ALA A 44 -6.16 -4.37 -18.67
C ALA A 44 -4.99 -5.08 -19.39
N GLY A 45 -3.81 -4.47 -19.41
CA GLY A 45 -2.60 -5.05 -19.97
C GLY A 45 -2.17 -6.34 -19.27
N THR A 46 -2.29 -6.39 -17.95
CA THR A 46 -1.95 -7.58 -17.14
C THR A 46 -2.94 -8.72 -17.39
N ILE A 47 -4.24 -8.41 -17.52
CA ILE A 47 -5.25 -9.39 -17.92
C ILE A 47 -4.97 -9.89 -19.34
N ALA A 48 -4.70 -9.00 -20.29
CA ALA A 48 -4.37 -9.37 -21.67
C ALA A 48 -3.12 -10.26 -21.74
N PHE A 49 -2.09 -9.93 -20.96
CA PHE A 49 -0.90 -10.77 -20.78
C PHE A 49 -1.28 -12.16 -20.26
N ALA A 50 -2.04 -12.25 -19.17
CA ALA A 50 -2.48 -13.54 -18.59
C ALA A 50 -3.29 -14.39 -19.59
N LEU A 51 -4.08 -13.76 -20.45
CA LEU A 51 -4.88 -14.43 -21.46
C LEU A 51 -4.08 -14.91 -22.68
N THR A 52 -2.92 -14.31 -22.96
CA THR A 52 -2.10 -14.60 -24.15
C THR A 52 -0.84 -15.40 -23.84
N TYR A 53 -0.39 -15.38 -22.58
CA TYR A 53 0.79 -16.11 -22.15
C TYR A 53 0.63 -17.63 -22.41
N PRO A 54 1.68 -18.32 -22.90
CA PRO A 54 1.63 -19.76 -23.11
C PRO A 54 1.61 -20.48 -21.76
N ILE A 55 0.51 -21.17 -21.48
CA ILE A 55 0.28 -21.85 -20.20
C ILE A 55 0.18 -23.36 -20.44
N THR A 56 0.86 -24.12 -19.59
CA THR A 56 0.74 -25.58 -19.55
C THR A 56 -0.42 -26.00 -18.65
N LYS A 57 -1.36 -26.79 -19.18
CA LYS A 57 -2.46 -27.33 -18.39
C LYS A 57 -1.91 -28.31 -17.35
N ALA A 58 -2.19 -28.07 -16.08
CA ALA A 58 -1.81 -29.00 -15.02
C ALA A 58 -2.68 -30.27 -15.12
N PRO A 59 -2.13 -31.45 -14.80
CA PRO A 59 -2.92 -32.66 -14.72
C PRO A 59 -3.97 -32.49 -13.62
N VAL A 60 -5.24 -32.76 -13.97
CA VAL A 60 -6.33 -32.77 -12.99
C VAL A 60 -6.21 -34.08 -12.22
N VAL A 61 -5.68 -34.01 -11.00
CA VAL A 61 -5.59 -35.17 -10.11
C VAL A 61 -6.82 -35.14 -9.20
N PRO A 62 -7.71 -36.15 -9.26
CA PRO A 62 -8.84 -36.21 -8.35
C PRO A 62 -8.34 -36.34 -6.91
N LEU A 63 -8.96 -35.58 -6.00
CA LEU A 63 -8.63 -35.64 -4.59
C LEU A 63 -8.91 -37.03 -4.03
N GLU A 64 -7.90 -37.65 -3.42
CA GLU A 64 -8.11 -38.90 -2.67
C GLU A 64 -9.04 -38.64 -1.47
N ARG A 65 -9.92 -39.60 -1.18
CA ARG A 65 -10.84 -39.47 -0.04
C ARG A 65 -10.04 -39.33 1.26
N GLY A 66 -10.37 -38.30 2.04
CA GLY A 66 -9.74 -38.03 3.32
C GLY A 66 -8.57 -37.04 3.28
N VAL A 67 -8.14 -36.61 2.09
CA VAL A 67 -7.11 -35.57 1.97
C VAL A 67 -7.62 -34.24 2.56
N ASP A 68 -6.75 -33.58 3.33
CA ASP A 68 -7.01 -32.26 3.87
C ASP A 68 -6.81 -31.20 2.78
N LEU A 69 -7.86 -30.40 2.54
CA LEU A 69 -7.85 -29.30 1.58
C LEU A 69 -6.79 -28.25 1.91
N ALA A 70 -6.45 -28.07 3.20
CA ALA A 70 -5.41 -27.14 3.60
C ALA A 70 -4.04 -27.55 3.04
N VAL A 71 -3.75 -28.86 2.99
CA VAL A 71 -2.50 -29.39 2.44
C VAL A 71 -2.44 -29.19 0.93
N VAL A 72 -3.55 -29.43 0.23
CA VAL A 72 -3.64 -29.26 -1.22
C VAL A 72 -3.48 -27.80 -1.63
N LEU A 73 -4.09 -26.88 -0.87
CA LEU A 73 -4.05 -25.44 -1.13
C LEU A 73 -2.84 -24.74 -0.49
N ALA A 74 -2.00 -25.46 0.26
CA ALA A 74 -0.83 -24.91 0.94
C ALA A 74 0.10 -24.11 0.00
N PRO A 75 0.42 -24.55 -1.23
CA PRO A 75 1.26 -23.77 -2.13
C PRO A 75 0.64 -22.42 -2.53
N ILE A 76 -0.68 -22.38 -2.72
CA ILE A 76 -1.42 -21.17 -3.08
C ILE A 76 -1.43 -20.21 -1.89
N LEU A 77 -1.73 -20.72 -0.69
CA LEU A 77 -1.71 -19.95 0.55
C LEU A 77 -0.33 -19.37 0.84
N ALA A 78 0.72 -20.18 0.69
CA ALA A 78 2.10 -19.73 0.86
C ALA A 78 2.45 -18.60 -0.14
N THR A 79 2.02 -18.74 -1.39
CA THR A 79 2.21 -17.71 -2.42
C THR A 79 1.46 -16.42 -2.09
N ALA A 80 0.20 -16.52 -1.63
CA ALA A 80 -0.61 -15.36 -1.23
C ALA A 80 0.05 -14.60 -0.07
N LEU A 81 0.52 -15.32 0.96
CA LEU A 81 1.22 -14.73 2.09
C LEU A 81 2.54 -14.06 1.66
N ALA A 82 3.29 -14.71 0.77
CA ALA A 82 4.55 -14.14 0.25
C ALA A 82 4.30 -12.83 -0.51
N VAL A 83 3.24 -12.75 -1.32
CA VAL A 83 2.83 -11.55 -2.04
C VAL A 83 2.47 -10.42 -1.06
N GLU A 84 1.68 -10.73 -0.04
CA GLU A 84 1.30 -9.76 0.99
C GLU A 84 2.52 -9.15 1.68
N ARG A 85 3.47 -10.00 2.12
CA ARG A 85 4.71 -9.56 2.77
C ARG A 85 5.61 -8.78 1.84
N PHE A 86 5.71 -9.19 0.58
CA PHE A 86 6.51 -8.47 -0.42
C PHE A 86 5.98 -7.06 -0.66
N ILE A 87 4.67 -6.88 -0.77
CA ILE A 87 4.07 -5.56 -1.03
C ILE A 87 4.18 -4.66 0.19
N GLU A 88 3.98 -5.20 1.38
CA GLU A 88 4.24 -4.49 2.63
C GLU A 88 5.69 -4.00 2.69
N MET A 89 6.64 -4.87 2.35
CA MET A 89 8.08 -4.53 2.30
C MET A 89 8.37 -3.43 1.28
N VAL A 90 7.88 -3.55 0.05
CA VAL A 90 8.06 -2.54 -1.01
C VAL A 90 7.50 -1.20 -0.56
N TRP A 91 6.34 -1.19 0.07
CA TRP A 91 5.73 0.06 0.48
C TRP A 91 6.45 0.71 1.67
N ASN A 92 6.94 -0.10 2.61
CA ASN A 92 7.82 0.38 3.68
C ASN A 92 9.13 0.97 3.11
N LEU A 93 9.69 0.36 2.07
CA LEU A 93 10.87 0.88 1.37
C LEU A 93 10.57 2.22 0.68
N ILE A 94 9.43 2.32 -0.01
CA ILE A 94 8.99 3.57 -0.66
C ILE A 94 8.79 4.68 0.39
N GLU A 95 8.14 4.39 1.51
CA GLU A 95 7.95 5.36 2.59
C GLU A 95 9.27 5.80 3.22
N SER A 96 10.21 4.88 3.40
CA SER A 96 11.57 5.19 3.86
C SER A 96 12.28 6.12 2.87
N TYR A 97 12.23 5.80 1.57
CA TYR A 97 12.85 6.64 0.54
C TYR A 97 12.22 8.03 0.45
N ILE A 98 10.89 8.14 0.51
CA ILE A 98 10.18 9.43 0.52
C ILE A 98 10.60 10.25 1.74
N ARG A 99 10.69 9.63 2.93
CA ARG A 99 11.17 10.30 4.15
C ARG A 99 12.57 10.85 3.97
N SER A 100 13.51 10.03 3.51
CA SER A 100 14.90 10.45 3.25
C SER A 100 14.99 11.55 2.20
N PHE A 101 14.22 11.44 1.11
CA PHE A 101 14.22 12.42 0.03
C PHE A 101 13.68 13.77 0.48
N VAL A 102 12.60 13.78 1.27
CA VAL A 102 12.07 15.04 1.80
C VAL A 102 12.98 15.64 2.86
N ALA A 103 13.59 14.84 3.73
CA ALA A 103 14.61 15.33 4.66
C ALA A 103 15.79 15.98 3.92
N PHE A 104 16.26 15.34 2.84
CA PHE A 104 17.30 15.90 1.98
C PHE A 104 16.88 17.21 1.30
N LEU A 105 15.66 17.28 0.74
CA LEU A 105 15.16 18.51 0.11
C LEU A 105 14.95 19.65 1.10
N ALA A 106 14.43 19.34 2.29
CA ALA A 106 14.26 20.31 3.36
C ALA A 106 15.62 20.92 3.73
N GLY A 107 16.62 20.08 4.01
CA GLY A 107 17.99 20.51 4.30
C GLY A 107 18.62 21.33 3.17
N ARG A 108 18.37 20.98 1.90
CA ARG A 108 18.91 21.72 0.76
C ARG A 108 18.29 23.11 0.60
N SER A 109 16.98 23.26 0.79
CA SER A 109 16.30 24.54 0.57
C SER A 109 16.73 25.62 1.56
N GLU A 110 17.03 25.23 2.80
CA GLU A 110 17.46 26.14 3.85
C GLU A 110 18.98 26.29 3.91
N TRP A 111 19.76 25.24 3.57
CA TRP A 111 21.19 25.39 3.30
C TRP A 111 21.43 26.41 2.19
N LEU A 112 20.64 26.40 1.12
CA LEU A 112 20.74 27.39 0.04
C LEU A 112 20.40 28.81 0.52
N ARG A 113 19.47 28.96 1.46
CA ARG A 113 19.14 30.28 2.04
C ARG A 113 20.25 30.75 2.98
N TRP A 114 20.69 29.89 3.90
CA TRP A 114 21.79 30.17 4.81
C TRP A 114 23.11 30.46 4.08
N ALA A 115 23.49 29.65 3.09
CA ALA A 115 24.71 29.87 2.31
C ALA A 115 24.67 31.20 1.55
N ASN A 116 23.48 31.64 1.11
CA ASN A 116 23.30 32.95 0.50
C ASN A 116 23.41 34.08 1.53
N ASP A 117 22.91 33.87 2.75
CA ASP A 117 23.01 34.84 3.85
C ASP A 117 24.47 34.96 4.37
N GLU A 118 25.19 33.83 4.52
CA GLU A 118 26.60 33.82 4.94
C GLU A 118 27.52 34.42 3.87
N LEU A 119 27.25 34.16 2.58
CA LEU A 119 27.99 34.78 1.48
C LEU A 119 27.79 36.30 1.46
N ARG A 120 26.59 36.79 1.78
CA ARG A 120 26.32 38.23 1.93
C ARG A 120 27.09 38.80 3.12
N ALA A 121 27.04 38.16 4.28
CA ALA A 121 27.77 38.60 5.46
C ALA A 121 29.30 38.62 5.23
N ALA A 122 29.85 37.62 4.52
CA ALA A 122 31.26 37.59 4.15
C ALA A 122 31.64 38.72 3.19
N ARG A 123 30.77 39.06 2.23
CA ARG A 123 30.97 40.21 1.33
C ARG A 123 30.96 41.53 2.08
N GLU A 124 30.01 41.73 2.99
CA GLU A 124 29.93 42.93 3.82
C GLU A 124 31.18 43.10 4.71
N ARG A 125 31.69 42.01 5.29
CA ARG A 125 32.95 42.01 6.06
C ARG A 125 34.16 42.36 5.19
N LEU A 126 34.23 41.84 3.96
CA LEU A 126 35.30 42.15 3.01
C LEU A 126 35.24 43.61 2.52
N GLU A 127 34.04 44.13 2.25
CA GLU A 127 33.83 45.52 1.87
C GLU A 127 34.19 46.49 3.01
N ALA A 128 33.84 46.15 4.26
CA ALA A 128 34.25 46.92 5.43
C ALA A 128 35.78 46.97 5.58
N LEU A 129 36.46 45.83 5.44
CA LEU A 129 37.93 45.76 5.52
C LEU A 129 38.62 46.48 4.35
N ALA A 130 38.05 46.43 3.14
CA ALA A 130 38.54 47.17 1.99
C ALA A 130 38.43 48.69 2.18
N GLN A 131 37.48 49.16 2.99
CA GLN A 131 37.34 50.57 3.38
C GLN A 131 38.27 50.98 4.54
N GLU A 132 38.71 50.03 5.38
CA GLU A 132 39.42 50.33 6.64
C GLU A 132 40.95 50.25 6.57
N GLY A 133 41.54 49.88 5.42
CA GLY A 133 42.88 50.35 5.05
C GLY A 133 44.13 49.61 5.57
N ASP A 134 44.05 48.43 6.21
CA ASP A 134 45.23 47.54 6.35
C ASP A 134 44.84 46.04 6.46
N PRO A 135 45.07 45.21 5.42
CA PRO A 135 44.51 43.86 5.31
C PRO A 135 45.31 42.72 5.99
N THR A 136 46.47 42.96 6.61
CA THR A 136 47.39 41.86 7.00
C THR A 136 47.35 41.39 8.46
N LEU A 137 46.69 42.10 9.38
CA LEU A 137 46.91 41.92 10.83
C LEU A 137 45.86 41.07 11.60
N ARG A 138 44.78 40.58 10.98
CA ARG A 138 43.59 40.09 11.73
C ARG A 138 43.04 38.70 11.40
N VAL A 139 43.76 37.88 10.65
CA VAL A 139 43.25 36.56 10.22
C VAL A 139 43.24 35.52 11.36
N GLY A 140 44.02 35.72 12.43
CA GLY A 140 44.18 34.76 13.54
C GLY A 140 42.96 34.63 14.48
N ASP A 141 42.21 35.71 14.72
CA ASP A 141 41.09 35.73 15.68
C ASP A 141 39.80 35.09 15.14
N MET A 142 39.73 34.77 13.84
CA MET A 142 38.53 34.19 13.21
C MET A 142 38.41 32.66 13.34
N LEU A 143 39.48 31.94 13.70
CA LEU A 143 39.45 30.47 13.86
C LEU A 143 38.55 29.97 15.00
N PRO A 144 38.58 30.50 16.24
CA PRO A 144 37.72 30.00 17.31
C PRO A 144 36.22 30.23 17.02
N THR A 145 35.87 31.34 16.37
CA THR A 145 34.49 31.63 15.94
C THR A 145 33.96 30.59 14.94
N SER A 146 34.84 29.98 14.14
CA SER A 146 34.46 28.95 13.17
C SER A 146 34.03 27.63 13.82
N GLN A 147 34.58 27.28 15.00
CA GLN A 147 34.25 26.05 15.71
C GLN A 147 32.91 26.14 16.45
N ASP A 148 32.63 27.30 17.07
CA ASP A 148 31.33 27.56 17.68
C ASP A 148 30.22 27.68 16.62
N ALA A 149 30.54 28.29 15.48
CA ALA A 149 29.63 28.33 14.34
C ALA A 149 29.31 26.91 13.82
N LEU A 150 30.30 26.01 13.76
CA LEU A 150 30.09 24.63 13.35
C LEU A 150 29.18 23.86 14.33
N SER A 151 29.36 24.06 15.63
CA SER A 151 28.53 23.41 16.66
C SER A 151 27.07 23.88 16.57
N GLN A 152 26.84 25.18 16.39
CA GLN A 152 25.50 25.73 16.16
C GLN A 152 24.86 25.22 14.86
N LEU A 153 25.66 25.01 13.81
CA LEU A 153 25.17 24.42 12.55
C LEU A 153 24.71 22.98 12.73
N ILE A 154 25.43 22.18 13.52
CA ILE A 154 25.05 20.78 13.79
C ILE A 154 23.74 20.73 14.60
N GLU A 155 23.61 21.55 15.64
CA GLU A 155 22.41 21.59 16.47
C GLU A 155 21.18 22.08 15.69
N ARG A 156 21.35 23.11 14.84
CA ARG A 156 20.27 23.63 13.99
C ARG A 156 19.83 22.60 12.94
N ALA A 157 20.78 21.97 12.26
CA ALA A 157 20.49 20.92 11.30
C ALA A 157 19.74 19.74 11.94
N ALA A 158 20.08 19.34 13.18
CA ALA A 158 19.37 18.29 13.91
C ALA A 158 17.91 18.67 14.21
N ASN A 159 17.67 19.91 14.67
CA ASN A 159 16.31 20.41 14.94
C ASN A 159 15.45 20.52 13.66
N ASP A 160 16.06 20.93 12.55
CA ASP A 160 15.34 21.07 11.27
C ASP A 160 14.98 19.71 10.66
N VAL A 161 15.86 18.71 10.81
CA VAL A 161 15.55 17.32 10.46
C VAL A 161 14.34 16.84 11.26
N ALA A 162 14.31 17.08 12.57
CA ALA A 162 13.18 16.70 13.42
C ALA A 162 11.87 17.41 13.01
N PHE A 163 11.94 18.69 12.59
CA PHE A 163 10.77 19.43 12.11
C PHE A 163 10.26 18.91 10.75
N ALA A 164 11.16 18.62 9.81
CA ALA A 164 10.83 18.05 8.52
C ALA A 164 10.20 16.65 8.67
N GLU A 165 10.73 15.83 9.56
CA GLU A 165 10.16 14.53 9.93
C GLU A 165 8.73 14.68 10.47
N THR A 166 8.50 15.67 11.34
CA THR A 166 7.17 15.94 11.93
C THR A 166 6.15 16.37 10.87
N ARG A 167 6.54 17.23 9.92
CA ARG A 167 5.67 17.65 8.81
C ARG A 167 5.39 16.52 7.81
N LEU A 168 6.37 15.67 7.55
CA LEU A 168 6.14 14.52 6.68
C LEU A 168 5.27 13.47 7.38
N ALA A 169 5.47 13.26 8.67
CA ALA A 169 4.61 12.41 9.49
C ALA A 169 3.16 12.91 9.42
N SER A 170 2.92 14.22 9.46
CA SER A 170 1.56 14.76 9.35
C SER A 170 0.97 14.63 7.94
N LEU A 171 1.76 14.78 6.87
CA LEU A 171 1.30 14.58 5.49
C LEU A 171 1.00 13.11 5.18
N THR A 172 1.87 12.20 5.61
CA THR A 172 1.67 10.74 5.50
C THR A 172 0.60 10.22 6.46
N ALA A 173 0.27 10.98 7.52
CA ALA A 173 -0.84 10.67 8.41
C ALA A 173 -2.21 11.15 7.90
N THR A 174 -2.27 11.92 6.81
CA THR A 174 -3.56 12.33 6.25
C THR A 174 -4.39 11.10 5.84
N GLN A 175 -5.67 11.10 6.18
CA GLN A 175 -6.59 10.00 5.86
C GLN A 175 -6.57 9.67 4.35
N GLN A 176 -6.50 10.70 3.51
CA GLN A 176 -6.43 10.54 2.05
C GLN A 176 -5.19 9.76 1.59
N TYR A 177 -4.03 9.98 2.19
CA TYR A 177 -2.82 9.23 1.85
C TYR A 177 -2.95 7.76 2.26
N ARG A 178 -3.47 7.50 3.47
CA ARG A 178 -3.70 6.12 3.96
C ARG A 178 -4.69 5.37 3.08
N ASP A 179 -5.78 6.03 2.68
CA ASP A 179 -6.78 5.45 1.79
C ASP A 179 -6.20 5.19 0.38
N ALA A 180 -5.44 6.13 -0.17
CA ALA A 180 -4.78 5.95 -1.47
C ALA A 180 -3.75 4.81 -1.45
N LYS A 181 -2.90 4.76 -0.41
CA LYS A 181 -1.96 3.65 -0.15
C LYS A 181 -2.69 2.33 -0.11
N ARG A 182 -3.80 2.25 0.64
CA ARG A 182 -4.60 1.03 0.77
C ARG A 182 -5.13 0.57 -0.59
N VAL A 183 -5.73 1.47 -1.37
CA VAL A 183 -6.26 1.16 -2.70
C VAL A 183 -5.13 0.71 -3.65
N LEU A 184 -4.01 1.43 -3.67
CA LEU A 184 -2.85 1.08 -4.50
C LEU A 184 -2.24 -0.26 -4.10
N SER A 185 -2.17 -0.56 -2.80
CA SER A 185 -1.68 -1.84 -2.29
C SER A 185 -2.58 -2.98 -2.75
N ILE A 186 -3.90 -2.83 -2.66
CA ILE A 186 -4.87 -3.84 -3.11
C ILE A 186 -4.76 -4.05 -4.62
N LEU A 187 -4.65 -2.98 -5.41
CA LEU A 187 -4.51 -3.11 -6.86
C LEU A 187 -3.17 -3.76 -7.24
N SER A 188 -2.09 -3.37 -6.58
CA SER A 188 -0.76 -3.93 -6.85
C SER A 188 -0.68 -5.41 -6.47
N SER A 189 -1.31 -5.81 -5.36
CA SER A 189 -1.38 -7.22 -4.95
C SER A 189 -2.22 -8.05 -5.90
N LEU A 190 -3.35 -7.50 -6.36
CA LEU A 190 -4.19 -8.14 -7.35
C LEU A 190 -3.44 -8.40 -8.66
N LEU A 191 -2.72 -7.39 -9.17
CA LEU A 191 -1.88 -7.50 -10.36
C LEU A 191 -0.79 -8.56 -10.18
N LEU A 192 -0.05 -8.48 -9.07
CA LEU A 192 1.05 -9.39 -8.80
C LEU A 192 0.57 -10.84 -8.65
N GLY A 193 -0.58 -11.06 -8.01
CA GLY A 193 -1.21 -12.37 -7.90
C GLY A 193 -1.55 -12.98 -9.26
N ILE A 194 -2.15 -12.19 -10.17
CA ILE A 194 -2.46 -12.62 -11.54
C ILE A 194 -1.19 -12.98 -12.32
N ILE A 195 -0.15 -12.15 -12.22
CA ILE A 195 1.14 -12.39 -12.88
C ILE A 195 1.77 -13.69 -12.37
N LEU A 196 1.85 -13.86 -11.04
CA LEU A 196 2.45 -15.06 -10.45
C LEU A 196 1.67 -16.32 -10.79
N ALA A 197 0.34 -16.30 -10.69
CA ALA A 197 -0.48 -17.45 -11.08
C ALA A 197 -0.26 -17.84 -12.55
N THR A 198 -0.11 -16.84 -13.44
CA THR A 198 0.15 -17.07 -14.86
C THR A 198 1.54 -17.66 -15.08
N VAL A 199 2.59 -17.02 -14.55
CA VAL A 199 3.99 -17.42 -14.77
C VAL A 199 4.28 -18.79 -14.16
N LEU A 200 3.73 -19.05 -12.97
CA LEU A 200 3.90 -20.33 -12.26
C LEU A 200 2.84 -21.37 -12.68
N SER A 201 1.93 -21.03 -13.61
CA SER A 201 0.83 -21.89 -14.06
C SER A 201 -0.02 -22.47 -12.92
N LEU A 202 -0.23 -21.70 -11.84
CA LEU A 202 -0.98 -22.13 -10.65
C LEU A 202 -2.47 -22.24 -10.99
N GLN A 203 -3.02 -23.42 -10.78
CA GLN A 203 -4.39 -23.79 -11.14
C GLN A 203 -5.10 -24.36 -9.90
N MET A 204 -5.79 -23.50 -9.16
CA MET A 204 -6.47 -23.86 -7.92
C MET A 204 -7.55 -24.92 -8.14
N PHE A 205 -8.35 -24.82 -9.20
CA PHE A 205 -9.40 -25.80 -9.47
C PHE A 205 -8.83 -27.12 -9.97
N ALA A 206 -7.77 -27.10 -10.77
CA ALA A 206 -7.08 -28.33 -11.16
C ALA A 206 -6.54 -29.09 -9.94
N LEU A 207 -6.00 -28.39 -8.93
CA LEU A 207 -5.57 -28.99 -7.66
C LEU A 207 -6.73 -29.59 -6.86
N LEU A 208 -7.93 -29.02 -6.98
CA LEU A 208 -9.15 -29.55 -6.35
C LEU A 208 -9.81 -30.67 -7.17
N GLY A 209 -9.23 -31.07 -8.30
CA GLY A 209 -9.81 -32.07 -9.19
C GLY A 209 -11.01 -31.57 -10.01
N ILE A 210 -11.25 -30.25 -10.05
CA ILE A 210 -12.38 -29.63 -10.76
C ILE A 210 -11.91 -29.17 -12.15
N ASN A 211 -12.56 -29.66 -13.20
CA ASN A 211 -12.21 -29.32 -14.58
C ASN A 211 -12.83 -27.97 -14.99
N VAL A 212 -12.07 -26.89 -14.82
CA VAL A 212 -12.41 -25.53 -15.26
C VAL A 212 -11.55 -25.15 -16.47
N PRO A 213 -12.01 -24.28 -17.40
CA PRO A 213 -11.16 -23.78 -18.48
C PRO A 213 -9.87 -23.14 -17.93
N LEU A 214 -8.72 -23.56 -18.47
CA LEU A 214 -7.37 -23.23 -17.98
C LEU A 214 -7.17 -21.74 -17.64
N ARG A 215 -7.61 -20.86 -18.55
CA ARG A 215 -7.45 -19.41 -18.38
C ARG A 215 -8.31 -18.84 -17.26
N ILE A 216 -9.49 -19.40 -17.06
CA ILE A 216 -10.40 -18.98 -15.99
C ILE A 216 -9.85 -19.44 -14.64
N ASP A 217 -9.36 -20.68 -14.56
CA ASP A 217 -8.75 -21.21 -13.34
C ASP A 217 -7.56 -20.35 -12.89
N ILE A 218 -6.64 -20.04 -13.81
CA ILE A 218 -5.47 -19.20 -13.50
C ILE A 218 -5.86 -17.78 -13.11
N LEU A 219 -6.84 -17.18 -13.80
CA LEU A 219 -7.31 -15.84 -13.46
C LEU A 219 -7.91 -15.81 -12.05
N ILE A 220 -8.77 -16.78 -11.71
CA ILE A 220 -9.37 -16.89 -10.37
C ILE A 220 -8.29 -17.17 -9.32
N THR A 221 -7.35 -18.06 -9.62
CA THR A 221 -6.21 -18.37 -8.74
C THR A 221 -5.38 -17.11 -8.47
N GLY A 222 -5.08 -16.34 -9.52
CA GLY A 222 -4.34 -15.09 -9.40
C GLY A 222 -5.07 -14.01 -8.62
N ILE A 223 -6.39 -13.88 -8.82
CA ILE A 223 -7.25 -13.00 -8.02
C ILE A 223 -7.21 -13.45 -6.55
N ALA A 224 -7.38 -14.74 -6.29
CA ALA A 224 -7.37 -15.29 -4.94
C ALA A 224 -6.04 -14.99 -4.23
N ILE A 225 -4.90 -15.26 -4.88
CA ILE A 225 -3.56 -14.92 -4.38
C ILE A 225 -3.44 -13.41 -4.13
N GLY A 226 -3.85 -12.60 -5.10
CA GLY A 226 -3.69 -11.15 -5.06
C GLY A 226 -4.59 -10.43 -4.06
N THR A 227 -5.73 -11.01 -3.69
CA THR A 227 -6.60 -10.49 -2.62
C THR A 227 -6.09 -10.84 -1.20
N GLY A 228 -5.02 -11.64 -1.11
CA GLY A 228 -4.36 -12.02 0.15
C GLY A 228 -4.88 -13.33 0.72
N ALA A 229 -4.34 -13.73 1.88
CA ALA A 229 -4.66 -15.01 2.52
C ALA A 229 -6.09 -15.05 3.12
N THR A 230 -6.66 -13.90 3.50
CA THR A 230 -7.94 -13.84 4.21
C THR A 230 -9.12 -14.38 3.40
N PRO A 231 -9.33 -13.98 2.13
CA PRO A 231 -10.38 -14.56 1.30
C PRO A 231 -10.16 -16.05 1.03
N VAL A 232 -8.90 -16.48 0.89
CA VAL A 232 -8.57 -17.89 0.68
C VAL A 232 -8.89 -18.72 1.92
N HIS A 233 -8.64 -18.20 3.12
CA HIS A 233 -9.02 -18.87 4.39
C HIS A 233 -10.54 -19.03 4.51
N SER A 234 -11.32 -18.02 4.10
CA SER A 234 -12.78 -18.14 4.05
C SER A 234 -13.24 -19.18 3.03
N LEU A 235 -12.59 -19.26 1.86
CA LEU A 235 -12.84 -20.29 0.85
C LEU A 235 -12.56 -21.70 1.38
N VAL A 236 -11.40 -21.89 2.04
CA VAL A 236 -11.04 -23.16 2.68
C VAL A 236 -12.08 -23.55 3.73
N GLY A 237 -12.50 -22.61 4.58
CA GLY A 237 -13.52 -22.86 5.60
C GLY A 237 -14.87 -23.25 5.01
N ILE A 238 -15.33 -22.58 3.94
CA ILE A 238 -16.58 -22.91 3.24
C ILE A 238 -16.50 -24.31 2.60
N LEU A 239 -15.36 -24.65 1.98
CA LEU A 239 -15.16 -25.97 1.38
C LEU A 239 -15.10 -27.08 2.44
N GLN A 240 -14.47 -26.82 3.58
CA GLN A 240 -14.45 -27.73 4.72
C GLN A 240 -15.86 -27.94 5.30
N GLN A 241 -16.62 -26.87 5.53
CA GLN A 241 -18.01 -26.96 5.99
C GLN A 241 -18.91 -27.73 5.00
N GLY A 242 -18.69 -27.54 3.69
CA GLY A 242 -19.38 -28.29 2.65
C GLY A 242 -19.08 -29.78 2.70
N LYS A 243 -17.80 -30.15 2.90
CA LYS A 243 -17.37 -31.54 3.08
C LYS A 243 -18.01 -32.18 4.30
N ASP A 244 -17.94 -31.52 5.45
CA ASP A 244 -18.50 -32.05 6.71
C ASP A 244 -20.02 -32.24 6.63
N THR A 245 -20.70 -31.32 5.95
CA THR A 245 -22.15 -31.40 5.71
C THR A 245 -22.48 -32.62 4.82
N LEU A 246 -21.71 -32.84 3.75
CA LEU A 246 -21.91 -33.97 2.85
C LEU A 246 -21.66 -35.31 3.56
N GLU A 247 -20.59 -35.40 4.35
CA GLU A 247 -20.27 -36.59 5.15
C GLU A 247 -21.36 -36.86 6.20
N GLY A 248 -21.87 -35.81 6.84
CA GLY A 248 -23.00 -35.90 7.77
C GLY A 248 -24.26 -36.47 7.12
N VAL A 249 -24.65 -35.97 5.95
CA VAL A 249 -25.79 -36.49 5.18
C VAL A 249 -25.57 -37.96 4.78
N GLN A 250 -24.38 -38.29 4.30
CA GLN A 250 -24.05 -39.66 3.90
C GLN A 250 -24.11 -40.63 5.09
N LYS A 251 -23.65 -40.19 6.27
CA LYS A 251 -23.74 -40.96 7.52
C LYS A 251 -25.20 -41.18 7.94
N SER A 252 -26.04 -40.13 7.89
CA SER A 252 -27.47 -40.25 8.20
C SER A 252 -28.22 -41.16 7.23
N LEU A 253 -27.87 -41.15 5.93
CA LEU A 253 -28.44 -42.07 4.95
C LEU A 253 -28.04 -43.53 5.22
N ARG A 254 -26.79 -43.79 5.62
CA ARG A 254 -26.33 -45.13 6.02
C ARG A 254 -27.07 -45.66 7.24
N ILE A 255 -27.27 -44.84 8.27
CA ILE A 255 -27.99 -45.25 9.49
C ILE A 255 -29.43 -45.63 9.14
N ARG A 256 -30.16 -44.78 8.41
CA ARG A 256 -31.53 -45.08 7.98
C ARG A 256 -31.63 -46.36 7.14
N ASN A 257 -30.64 -46.62 6.30
CA ASN A 257 -30.65 -47.84 5.49
C ASN A 257 -30.44 -49.10 6.35
N ASN A 258 -29.56 -49.02 7.36
CA ASN A 258 -29.33 -50.13 8.28
C ASN A 258 -30.54 -50.40 9.18
N GLU A 259 -31.20 -49.35 9.68
CA GLU A 259 -32.45 -49.48 10.46
C GLU A 259 -33.54 -50.20 9.66
N LYS A 260 -33.76 -49.80 8.40
CA LYS A 260 -34.72 -50.47 7.51
C LYS A 260 -34.38 -51.94 7.26
N VAL A 261 -33.10 -52.26 7.06
CA VAL A 261 -32.66 -53.66 6.87
C VAL A 261 -32.93 -54.49 8.13
N GLN A 262 -32.72 -53.91 9.31
CA GLN A 262 -32.95 -54.58 10.58
C GLN A 262 -34.44 -54.75 10.92
N GLU A 263 -35.28 -53.77 10.57
CA GLU A 263 -36.74 -53.91 10.64
C GLU A 263 -37.25 -55.03 9.75
N LEU A 264 -36.75 -55.14 8.51
CA LEU A 264 -37.12 -56.22 7.58
C LEU A 264 -36.65 -57.60 8.07
N ALA A 265 -35.48 -57.68 8.69
CA ALA A 265 -34.96 -58.94 9.25
C ALA A 265 -35.77 -59.44 10.47
N ASN A 266 -36.40 -58.54 11.23
CA ASN A 266 -37.21 -58.91 12.40
C ASN A 266 -38.66 -59.28 12.04
N GLN A 267 -39.10 -59.08 10.78
CA GLN A 267 -40.46 -59.36 10.31
C GLN A 267 -40.60 -60.69 9.54
N GLY A 268 -39.49 -61.37 9.22
CA GLY A 268 -39.47 -62.67 8.56
C GLY A 268 -39.15 -63.80 9.52
#